data_AF-A0A9P6DVM1-F1
#
_entry.id   AF-A0A9P6DVM1-F1
#
_cell.length_a   1.000
_cell.length_b   1.000
_cell.length_c   1.000
_cell.angle_alpha   90.00
_cell.angle_beta   90.00
_cell.angle_gamma   90.00
#
_symmetry.space_group_name_H-M   'P 1'
#
loop_
_entity.id
_entity.type
_entity.pdbx_description
1 polymer ?
#
loop_
_entity_poly.entity_id
_entity_poly.type
_entity_poly.pdbx_seq_one_letter_code
_entity_poly.pdbx_strand_id
1 'polypeptide(L)'
;MAFPQAQKQFLASSEFAVIGASTNKEKYGSRVLKWYVDRKKPVTPIHPLPPIFKITLGVLRDVKDLDIPAVWIQPGAEDDAVKSYIDEAGLADRVVLGGPCILVSGDDIVRSLL
;
A
#
# COMPACT_ATOMS: atom_id res chain seq x y z
N MET A 1 -2.33 -7.01 20.03
CA MET A 1 -1.42 -6.03 19.43
C MET A 1 -2.26 -4.87 18.91
N ALA A 2 -1.87 -3.62 19.14
CA ALA A 2 -2.59 -2.47 18.57
C ALA A 2 -1.99 -2.14 17.20
N PHE A 3 -2.83 -2.10 16.16
CA PHE A 3 -2.43 -1.70 14.81
C PHE A 3 -2.75 -0.22 14.57
N PRO A 4 -1.86 0.55 13.91
CA PRO A 4 -2.13 1.91 13.45
C PRO A 4 -3.47 2.05 12.72
N GLN A 5 -4.12 3.21 12.90
CA GLN A 5 -5.41 3.51 12.29
C GLN A 5 -5.38 3.37 10.76
N ALA A 6 -4.34 3.90 10.11
CA ALA A 6 -4.15 3.80 8.66
C ALA A 6 -4.12 2.34 8.16
N GLN A 7 -3.55 1.40 8.92
CA GLN A 7 -3.50 -0.02 8.56
C GLN A 7 -4.87 -0.68 8.63
N LYS A 8 -5.63 -0.39 9.69
CA LYS A 8 -7.01 -0.87 9.84
C LYS A 8 -7.91 -0.30 8.74
N GLN A 9 -7.83 1.01 8.53
CA GLN A 9 -8.61 1.73 7.52
C GLN A 9 -8.29 1.25 6.11
N PHE A 10 -7.02 0.99 5.81
CA PHE A 10 -6.61 0.40 4.53
C PHE A 10 -7.21 -1.00 4.35
N LEU A 11 -7.03 -1.92 5.32
CA LEU A 11 -7.48 -3.31 5.17
C LEU A 11 -9.00 -3.51 5.26
N ALA A 12 -9.73 -2.50 5.73
CA ALA A 12 -11.18 -2.40 5.68
C ALA A 12 -11.74 -1.99 4.30
N SER A 13 -10.89 -1.56 3.36
CA SER A 13 -11.32 -1.22 2.00
C SER A 13 -11.95 -2.42 1.26
N SER A 14 -12.93 -2.13 0.39
CA SER A 14 -13.52 -3.11 -0.53
C SER A 14 -12.62 -3.42 -1.72
N GLU A 15 -11.70 -2.52 -2.08
CA GLU A 15 -10.85 -2.62 -3.25
C GLU A 15 -9.40 -2.22 -2.95
N PHE A 16 -8.46 -2.87 -3.63
CA PHE A 16 -7.03 -2.70 -3.43
C PHE A 16 -6.29 -2.55 -4.76
N ALA A 17 -5.17 -1.83 -4.75
CA ALA A 17 -4.24 -1.78 -5.87
C ALA A 17 -2.83 -2.13 -5.38
N VAL A 18 -2.07 -2.89 -6.18
CA VAL A 18 -0.67 -3.26 -5.87
C VAL A 18 0.24 -2.70 -6.95
N ILE A 19 1.02 -1.70 -6.58
CA ILE A 19 2.04 -1.09 -7.44
C ILE A 19 3.31 -1.94 -7.38
N GLY A 20 3.89 -2.26 -8.53
CA GLY A 20 5.07 -3.13 -8.63
C GLY A 20 4.72 -4.60 -8.81
N ALA A 21 3.48 -4.92 -9.19
CA ALA A 21 3.09 -6.27 -9.59
C ALA A 21 3.98 -6.76 -10.73
N SER A 22 4.47 -8.00 -10.68
CA SER A 22 5.32 -8.58 -11.72
C SER A 22 4.88 -10.00 -12.04
N THR A 23 5.19 -10.45 -13.25
CA THR A 23 5.05 -11.88 -13.61
C THR A 23 6.17 -12.74 -13.01
N ASN A 24 7.28 -12.13 -12.58
CA ASN A 24 8.32 -12.83 -11.84
C ASN A 24 7.86 -13.07 -10.39
N LYS A 25 7.67 -14.33 -10.01
CA LYS A 25 7.17 -14.75 -8.69
C LYS A 25 8.14 -14.46 -7.54
N GLU A 26 9.43 -14.29 -7.83
CA GLU A 26 10.44 -13.97 -6.81
C GLU A 26 10.38 -12.49 -6.39
N LYS A 27 9.79 -11.62 -7.22
CA LYS A 27 9.62 -10.21 -6.89
C LYS A 27 8.58 -10.03 -5.80
N TYR A 28 8.88 -9.07 -4.93
CA TYR A 28 8.06 -8.77 -3.75
C TYR A 28 6.61 -8.40 -4.10
N GLY A 29 6.40 -7.56 -5.12
CA GLY A 29 5.06 -7.17 -5.56
C GLY A 29 4.18 -8.36 -5.98
N SER A 30 4.78 -9.42 -6.53
CA SER A 30 4.08 -10.66 -6.91
C SER A 30 3.63 -11.46 -5.70
N ARG A 31 4.45 -11.50 -4.64
CA ARG A 31 4.11 -12.13 -3.36
C ARG A 31 2.98 -11.39 -2.66
N VAL A 32 3.04 -10.06 -2.66
CA VAL A 32 1.98 -9.18 -2.14
C VAL A 32 0.68 -9.38 -2.92
N LEU A 33 0.72 -9.37 -4.25
CA LEU A 33 -0.46 -9.62 -5.09
C LEU A 33 -1.10 -10.97 -4.76
N LYS A 34 -0.30 -12.03 -4.63
CA LYS A 34 -0.79 -13.36 -4.24
C LYS A 34 -1.50 -13.35 -2.88
N TRP A 35 -1.02 -12.59 -1.91
CA TRP A 35 -1.64 -12.49 -0.58
C TRP A 35 -3.10 -12.02 -0.67
N TYR A 36 -3.39 -11.01 -1.50
CA TYR A 36 -4.75 -10.51 -1.72
C TYR A 36 -5.63 -11.52 -2.44
N VAL A 37 -5.12 -12.14 -3.50
CA VAL A 37 -5.83 -13.15 -4.29
C VAL A 37 -6.22 -14.35 -3.42
N ASP A 38 -5.30 -14.88 -2.62
CA ASP A 38 -5.54 -16.02 -1.73
C ASP A 38 -6.63 -15.72 -0.68
N ARG A 39 -6.87 -14.44 -0.37
CA ARG A 39 -7.89 -13.97 0.60
C ARG A 39 -9.16 -13.46 -0.07
N LYS A 40 -9.29 -13.65 -1.39
CA LYS A 40 -10.44 -13.17 -2.19
C LYS A 40 -10.69 -11.67 -2.02
N LYS A 41 -9.64 -10.88 -1.75
CA LYS A 41 -9.72 -9.42 -1.72
C LYS A 41 -9.56 -8.90 -3.15
N PRO A 42 -10.50 -8.07 -3.67
CA PRO A 42 -10.39 -7.50 -5.01
C PRO A 42 -9.11 -6.67 -5.14
N VAL A 43 -8.24 -7.05 -6.07
CA VAL A 43 -6.93 -6.40 -6.23
C VAL A 43 -6.62 -6.13 -7.71
N THR A 44 -6.23 -4.90 -8.00
CA THR A 44 -5.77 -4.49 -9.32
C THR A 44 -4.23 -4.44 -9.33
N PRO A 45 -3.53 -5.30 -10.10
CA PRO A 45 -2.09 -5.22 -10.25
C PRO A 45 -1.69 -4.08 -11.18
N ILE A 46 -0.77 -3.23 -10.72
CA ILE A 46 -0.19 -2.14 -11.51
C ILE A 46 1.29 -2.45 -11.72
N HIS A 47 1.72 -2.55 -12.98
CA HIS A 47 3.13 -2.74 -13.35
C HIS A 47 3.76 -1.40 -13.78
N PRO A 48 4.36 -0.65 -12.84
CA PRO A 48 5.08 0.59 -13.17
C PRO A 48 6.34 0.31 -13.99
N LEU A 49 6.59 1.16 -14.99
CA LEU A 49 7.92 1.25 -15.60
C LEU A 49 8.89 1.94 -14.61
N PRO A 50 10.16 1.52 -14.51
CA PRO A 50 11.13 2.18 -13.64
C PRO A 50 11.32 3.67 -14.01
N PRO A 51 11.62 4.56 -13.04
CA PRO A 51 11.74 4.29 -11.61
C PRO A 51 10.41 4.40 -10.83
N ILE A 52 10.16 3.44 -9.94
CA ILE A 52 8.89 3.30 -9.19
C ILE A 52 8.57 4.48 -8.26
N PHE A 53 9.57 5.16 -7.71
CA PHE A 53 9.39 6.30 -6.79
C PHE A 53 8.72 7.52 -7.47
N LYS A 54 8.95 7.72 -8.79
CA LYS A 54 8.24 8.77 -9.55
C LYS A 54 6.74 8.49 -9.63
N ILE A 55 6.37 7.22 -9.67
CA ILE A 55 4.98 6.78 -9.74
C ILE A 55 4.33 6.90 -8.36
N THR A 56 5.06 6.59 -7.28
CA THR A 56 4.57 6.80 -5.91
C THR A 56 4.18 8.24 -5.63
N LEU A 57 4.97 9.24 -6.07
CA LEU A 57 4.61 10.65 -5.93
C LEU A 57 3.33 11.03 -6.71
N GLY A 58 3.17 10.51 -7.93
CA GLY A 58 1.95 10.70 -8.71
C GLY A 58 0.73 10.13 -8.00
N VAL A 59 0.85 8.89 -7.51
CA VAL A 59 -0.21 8.22 -6.76
C VAL A 59 -0.57 8.96 -5.47
N LEU A 60 0.40 9.55 -4.76
CA LEU A 60 0.10 10.34 -3.57
C LEU A 60 -0.66 11.63 -3.87
N ARG A 61 -0.43 12.24 -5.04
CA ARG A 61 -1.25 13.37 -5.53
C ARG A 61 -2.66 12.91 -5.83
N ASP A 62 -2.82 11.81 -6.55
CA ASP A 62 -4.15 11.25 -6.86
C ASP A 62 -4.90 10.84 -5.59
N VAL A 63 -4.21 10.25 -4.60
CA VAL A 63 -4.78 9.91 -3.28
C VAL A 63 -5.36 11.14 -2.60
N LYS A 64 -4.67 12.27 -2.69
CA LYS A 64 -5.15 13.55 -2.15
C LYS A 64 -6.34 14.07 -2.96
N ASP A 65 -6.19 14.16 -4.28
CA ASP A 65 -7.17 14.79 -5.17
C ASP A 65 -8.48 14.01 -5.25
N LEU A 66 -8.42 12.68 -5.14
CA LEU A 66 -9.57 11.78 -5.15
C LEU A 66 -10.09 11.43 -3.74
N ASP A 67 -9.54 12.04 -2.70
CA ASP A 67 -9.85 11.78 -1.29
C ASP A 67 -9.83 10.28 -0.91
N ILE A 68 -8.81 9.57 -1.39
CA ILE A 68 -8.63 8.15 -1.07
C ILE A 68 -8.31 8.01 0.42
N PRO A 69 -9.07 7.17 1.16
CA PRO A 69 -9.04 7.17 2.62
C PRO A 69 -7.76 6.57 3.21
N ALA A 70 -7.11 5.66 2.49
CA ALA A 70 -5.84 5.09 2.92
C ALA A 70 -5.02 4.54 1.75
N VAL A 71 -3.69 4.62 1.85
CA VAL A 71 -2.74 4.05 0.90
C VAL A 71 -1.61 3.36 1.66
N TRP A 72 -1.16 2.19 1.21
CA TRP A 72 -0.03 1.49 1.82
C TRP A 72 1.15 1.47 0.86
N ILE A 73 2.21 2.20 1.21
CA ILE A 73 3.46 2.19 0.46
C ILE A 73 4.30 1.01 0.93
N GLN A 74 4.53 0.07 0.00
CA GLN A 74 5.34 -1.11 0.29
C GLN A 74 6.83 -0.75 0.31
N PRO A 75 7.65 -1.44 1.12
CA PRO A 75 9.09 -1.19 1.19
C PRO A 75 9.78 -1.22 -0.19
N GLY A 76 10.58 -0.19 -0.48
CA GLY A 76 11.26 0.00 -1.75
C GLY A 76 10.47 0.74 -2.83
N ALA A 77 9.24 1.21 -2.51
CA ALA A 77 8.47 2.12 -3.37
C ALA A 77 8.56 3.58 -2.90
N GLU A 78 9.33 3.85 -1.85
CA GLU A 78 9.56 5.15 -1.23
C GLU A 78 10.99 5.67 -1.48
N ASP A 79 11.13 6.99 -1.48
CA ASP A 79 12.39 7.73 -1.37
C ASP A 79 12.17 8.93 -0.42
N ASP A 80 13.18 9.78 -0.23
CA ASP A 80 13.06 10.94 0.67
C ASP A 80 12.05 11.97 0.16
N ALA A 81 11.88 12.12 -1.16
CA ALA A 81 10.89 13.02 -1.74
C ALA A 81 9.46 12.54 -1.47
N VAL A 82 9.21 11.23 -1.54
CA VAL A 82 7.93 10.61 -1.17
C VAL A 82 7.60 10.90 0.30
N LYS A 83 8.57 10.76 1.20
CA LYS A 83 8.37 11.02 2.64
C LYS A 83 8.04 12.48 2.91
N SER A 84 8.84 13.40 2.36
CA SER A 84 8.60 14.84 2.50
C SER A 84 7.22 15.24 1.97
N TYR A 85 6.81 14.69 0.82
CA TYR A 85 5.49 14.99 0.26
C TYR A 85 4.33 14.52 1.16
N ILE A 86 4.44 13.34 1.78
CA ILE A 86 3.40 12.82 2.70
C ILE A 86 3.16 13.81 3.85
N ASP A 87 4.24 14.32 4.44
CA ASP A 87 4.18 15.27 5.54
C ASP A 87 3.63 16.63 5.08
N GLU A 88 4.18 17.19 4.01
CA GLU A 88 3.76 18.48 3.44
C GLU A 88 2.29 18.48 2.97
N ALA A 89 1.81 17.34 2.47
CA ALA A 89 0.44 17.20 1.99
C ALA A 89 -0.57 16.86 3.09
N GLY A 90 -0.13 16.62 4.34
CA GLY A 90 -0.99 16.23 5.45
C GLY A 90 -1.59 14.83 5.30
N LEU A 91 -0.86 13.91 4.64
CA LEU A 91 -1.33 12.55 4.32
C LEU A 91 -0.87 11.49 5.34
N ALA A 92 -0.13 11.86 6.39
CA ALA A 92 0.47 10.92 7.34
C ALA A 92 -0.54 9.94 7.98
N ASP A 93 -1.76 10.39 8.26
CA ASP A 93 -2.82 9.54 8.85
C ASP A 93 -3.50 8.60 7.83
N ARG A 94 -3.28 8.84 6.53
CA ARG A 94 -3.83 8.07 5.41
C ARG A 94 -2.79 7.12 4.82
N VAL A 95 -1.51 7.42 4.99
CA VAL A 95 -0.43 6.62 4.41
C VAL A 95 0.13 5.64 5.45
N VAL A 96 0.04 4.36 5.15
CA VAL A 96 0.85 3.35 5.82
C VAL A 96 2.24 3.38 5.20
N LEU A 97 3.17 4.02 5.91
CA LEU A 97 4.58 4.12 5.56
C LEU A 97 5.41 3.41 6.62
N GLY A 98 6.20 2.41 6.21
CA GLY A 98 6.97 1.60 7.14
C GLY A 98 6.11 0.64 7.99
N GLY A 99 6.78 -0.15 8.83
CA GLY A 99 6.17 -1.23 9.62
C GLY A 99 6.18 -2.60 8.92
N PRO A 100 5.72 -3.66 9.62
CA PRO A 100 5.70 -5.01 9.06
C PRO A 100 4.79 -5.06 7.82
N CYS A 101 5.31 -5.63 6.74
CA CYS A 101 4.59 -5.81 5.49
C CYS A 101 3.21 -6.47 5.69
N ILE A 102 2.30 -6.29 4.74
CA ILE A 102 1.07 -7.09 4.62
C ILE A 102 1.33 -8.61 4.69
N LEU A 103 2.49 -9.08 4.23
CA LEU A 103 2.90 -10.49 4.33
C LEU A 103 3.23 -10.93 5.76
N VAL A 104 3.51 -9.99 6.66
CA VAL A 104 3.87 -10.23 8.07
C VAL A 104 2.68 -9.98 8.98
N SER A 105 1.99 -8.86 8.82
CA SER A 105 0.93 -8.42 9.75
C SER A 105 -0.46 -8.33 9.14
N GLY A 106 -0.60 -8.48 7.82
CA GLY A 106 -1.89 -8.35 7.14
C GLY A 106 -2.96 -9.29 7.69
N ASP A 107 -2.60 -10.54 8.00
CA ASP A 107 -3.55 -11.54 8.52
C ASP A 107 -4.07 -11.19 9.89
N ASP A 108 -3.19 -10.72 10.77
CA ASP A 108 -3.57 -10.38 12.13
C ASP A 108 -4.41 -9.09 12.14
N ILE A 109 -4.12 -8.14 11.25
CA ILE A 109 -4.97 -6.96 11.08
C ILE A 109 -6.34 -7.37 10.54
N VAL A 110 -6.42 -8.19 9.49
CA VAL A 110 -7.71 -8.67 8.95
C VAL A 110 -8.53 -9.40 10.01
N ARG A 111 -7.91 -10.26 10.81
CA ARG A 111 -8.59 -10.95 11.93
C ARG A 111 -9.11 -9.98 12.99
N SER A 112 -8.42 -8.87 13.21
CA SER A 112 -8.84 -7.84 14.19
C SER A 112 -10.01 -6.96 13.72
N LEU A 113 -10.40 -7.06 12.45
CA LEU A 113 -11.54 -6.33 11.86
C LEU A 113 -12.84 -7.15 11.83
N LEU A 114 -12.78 -8.44 12.21
CA LEU A 114 -13.92 -9.36 12.35
C LEU A 114 -14.43 -9.34 13.80
#